data_AF-A0A8J7XLV7-F1
#
_entry.id   AF-A0A8J7XLV7-F1
#
_cell.length_a   1.000
_cell.length_b   1.000
_cell.length_c   1.000
_cell.angle_alpha   90.00
_cell.angle_beta   90.00
_cell.angle_gamma   90.00
#
_symmetry.space_group_name_H-M   'P 1'
#
loop_
_entity.id
_entity.type
_entity.pdbx_description
1 polymer ?
#
loop_
_entity_poly.entity_id
_entity_poly.type
_entity_poly.pdbx_seq_one_letter_code
_entity_poly.pdbx_strand_id
1 'polypeptide(L)'
;MILIIIPLIVLTSTAGHSGNCTVFAASYGNTILFGNNEDVGDRNATVWFVPETETANGWVYFGFLDYPSEDGRFPMGGMNDQGLCFDITSVPKSQIRYYPDKLRIINAGIFGGRILEYCATVEEAIEFVERYDQSSLGEYQFLFADKIGDSMILCPGTDKEMKVIRKEGVHQVITNFNVLNPNLGGYPCWRYSAASGMLSKIKSEDDLTVEYVTSVLKASYTRHTTYSTIYDPVNGIAYLYNNHNFDEVCIFNLEEELKKGYHTYYVPSLFPEDEPEDLESSEEPEKSQEEKETQESDESLVGTPESEEPEMTFTPISEPGISLTSSNIRALLTTAIITFVAVIAIILKKENPG
;
A
#
# COMPACT_ATOMS: atom_id res chain seq x y z
N MET A 1 5.97 -47.66 34.14
CA MET A 1 5.84 -46.21 33.91
C MET A 1 5.88 -45.99 32.41
N ILE A 2 4.73 -45.77 31.77
CA ILE A 2 4.63 -45.57 30.32
C ILE A 2 4.78 -44.07 30.07
N LEU A 3 5.84 -43.67 29.38
CA LEU A 3 6.10 -42.27 29.03
C LEU A 3 5.29 -41.95 27.76
N ILE A 4 4.19 -41.21 27.91
CA ILE A 4 3.41 -40.71 26.78
C ILE A 4 4.09 -39.44 26.27
N ILE A 5 4.72 -39.51 25.09
CA ILE A 5 5.25 -38.34 24.40
C ILE A 5 4.11 -37.77 23.56
N ILE A 6 3.56 -36.64 23.99
CA ILE A 6 2.60 -35.85 23.20
C ILE A 6 3.43 -34.98 22.24
N PRO A 7 3.21 -35.05 20.91
CA PRO A 7 3.90 -34.18 19.98
C PRO A 7 3.36 -32.75 20.15
N LEU A 8 4.24 -31.83 20.52
CA LEU A 8 3.95 -30.41 20.52
C LEU A 8 3.84 -29.95 19.07
N ILE A 9 2.61 -29.82 18.58
CA ILE A 9 2.32 -29.17 17.30
C ILE A 9 2.62 -27.69 17.50
N VAL A 10 3.81 -27.27 17.08
CA VAL A 10 4.16 -25.86 16.95
C VAL A 10 3.36 -25.35 15.76
N LEU A 11 2.21 -24.72 16.04
CA LEU A 11 1.51 -23.89 15.07
C LEU A 11 2.45 -22.72 14.76
N THR A 12 3.26 -22.85 13.71
CA THR A 12 3.97 -21.70 13.14
C THR A 12 2.90 -20.82 12.53
N SER A 13 2.51 -19.75 13.22
CA SER A 13 1.76 -18.68 12.57
C SER A 13 2.67 -18.13 11.48
N THR A 14 2.36 -18.44 10.22
CA THR A 14 2.84 -17.61 9.11
C THR A 14 2.21 -16.25 9.37
N ALA A 15 3.00 -15.31 9.89
CA ALA A 15 2.59 -13.92 9.99
C ALA A 15 2.05 -13.53 8.61
N GLY A 16 0.76 -13.23 8.54
CA GLY A 16 0.09 -12.85 7.30
C GLY A 16 0.80 -11.62 6.74
N HIS A 17 1.09 -11.66 5.44
CA HIS A 17 1.58 -10.49 4.71
C HIS A 17 0.60 -9.33 4.92
N SER A 18 1.06 -8.29 5.60
CA SER A 18 0.32 -7.06 5.82
C SER A 18 0.45 -6.19 4.56
N GLY A 19 -0.53 -6.32 3.68
CA GLY A 19 -0.69 -5.51 2.49
C GLY A 19 -1.70 -6.18 1.59
N ASN A 20 -2.81 -5.49 1.31
CA ASN A 20 -3.86 -6.01 0.44
C ASN A 20 -4.10 -5.12 -0.80
N CYS A 21 -3.13 -4.28 -1.17
CA CYS A 21 -3.28 -3.28 -2.21
C CYS A 21 -3.56 -3.88 -3.59
N THR A 22 -4.28 -3.13 -4.42
CA THR A 22 -4.56 -3.50 -5.82
C THR A 22 -4.23 -2.34 -6.72
N VAL A 23 -3.30 -2.55 -7.66
CA VAL A 23 -2.87 -1.51 -8.60
C VAL A 23 -3.07 -2.02 -10.02
N PHE A 24 -3.57 -1.18 -10.91
CA PHE A 24 -3.72 -1.53 -12.31
C PHE A 24 -3.56 -0.32 -13.22
N ALA A 25 -3.19 -0.61 -14.47
CA ALA A 25 -3.13 0.34 -15.56
C ALA A 25 -3.96 -0.20 -16.71
N ALA A 26 -4.74 0.66 -17.36
CA ALA A 26 -5.48 0.33 -18.57
C ALA A 26 -5.30 1.43 -19.63
N SER A 27 -5.21 1.01 -20.89
CA SER A 27 -5.17 1.93 -22.01
C SER A 27 -5.90 1.37 -23.24
N TYR A 28 -6.67 2.24 -23.89
CA TYR A 28 -7.32 1.96 -25.16
C TYR A 28 -7.40 3.27 -25.96
N GLY A 29 -6.89 3.26 -27.19
CA GLY A 29 -6.83 4.48 -28.00
C GLY A 29 -6.01 5.56 -27.30
N ASN A 30 -6.60 6.73 -27.09
CA ASN A 30 -5.97 7.86 -26.40
C ASN A 30 -6.35 7.96 -24.93
N THR A 31 -7.15 7.01 -24.40
CA THR A 31 -7.54 7.00 -22.99
C THR A 31 -6.64 6.08 -22.20
N ILE A 32 -6.00 6.62 -21.17
CA ILE A 32 -5.13 5.91 -20.23
C ILE A 32 -5.63 6.22 -18.83
N LEU A 33 -5.86 5.18 -18.01
CA LEU A 33 -6.22 5.34 -16.60
C LEU A 33 -5.39 4.37 -15.74
N PHE A 34 -4.92 4.88 -14.61
CA PHE A 34 -4.14 4.12 -13.64
C PHE A 34 -4.86 4.14 -12.28
N GLY A 35 -5.22 2.98 -11.74
CA GLY A 35 -5.99 2.87 -10.51
C GLY A 35 -5.22 2.18 -9.39
N ASN A 36 -5.48 2.61 -8.15
CA ASN A 36 -4.95 2.00 -6.93
C ASN A 36 -6.03 1.93 -5.82
N ASN A 37 -6.09 0.80 -5.10
CA ASN A 37 -6.63 0.70 -3.75
C ASN A 37 -5.45 0.50 -2.78
N GLU A 38 -5.25 1.46 -1.87
CA GLU A 38 -4.21 1.37 -0.84
C GLU A 38 -4.78 0.75 0.44
N ASP A 39 -4.30 -0.44 0.78
CA ASP A 39 -4.87 -1.28 1.86
C ASP A 39 -3.95 -1.37 3.07
N VAL A 40 -3.70 -0.22 3.71
CA VAL A 40 -2.85 -0.10 4.91
C VAL A 40 -3.68 -0.14 6.20
N GLY A 41 -4.93 0.32 6.17
CA GLY A 41 -5.81 0.39 7.35
C GLY A 41 -5.53 1.56 8.29
N ASP A 42 -4.48 2.35 8.04
CA ASP A 42 -4.26 3.64 8.69
C ASP A 42 -5.14 4.69 8.01
N ARG A 43 -5.96 5.43 8.76
CA ARG A 43 -6.88 6.44 8.19
C ARG A 43 -6.21 7.81 7.99
N ASN A 44 -4.95 7.98 8.37
CA ASN A 44 -4.26 9.27 8.40
C ASN A 44 -3.45 9.53 7.11
N ALA A 45 -4.03 9.24 5.95
CA ALA A 45 -3.37 9.48 4.67
C ALA A 45 -3.15 10.97 4.40
N THR A 46 -2.09 11.28 3.66
CA THR A 46 -1.74 12.62 3.22
C THR A 46 -1.41 12.57 1.73
N VAL A 47 -1.72 13.65 1.02
CA VAL A 47 -1.30 13.88 -0.36
C VAL A 47 -0.33 15.05 -0.39
N TRP A 48 0.74 14.92 -1.17
CA TRP A 48 1.78 15.94 -1.36
C TRP A 48 1.83 16.35 -2.82
N PHE A 49 1.94 17.65 -3.06
CA PHE A 49 2.20 18.23 -4.37
C PHE A 49 3.57 18.89 -4.34
N VAL A 50 4.45 18.47 -5.24
CA VAL A 50 5.83 18.94 -5.34
C VAL A 50 6.00 19.62 -6.69
N PRO A 51 6.19 20.94 -6.75
CA PRO A 51 6.33 21.67 -8.01
C PRO A 51 7.59 21.25 -8.77
N GLU A 52 7.55 21.41 -10.09
CA GLU A 52 8.73 21.20 -10.94
C GLU A 52 9.89 22.13 -10.56
N THR A 53 11.09 21.70 -10.93
CA THR A 53 12.31 22.50 -10.86
C THR A 53 13.01 22.46 -12.23
N GLU A 54 14.11 23.19 -12.37
CA GLU A 54 14.91 23.15 -13.62
C GLU A 54 15.38 21.74 -14.00
N THR A 55 15.45 20.81 -13.05
CA THR A 55 16.03 19.46 -13.26
C THR A 55 15.12 18.31 -12.86
N ALA A 56 13.90 18.59 -12.39
CA ALA A 56 12.97 17.57 -11.93
C ALA A 56 11.52 17.96 -12.24
N ASN A 57 10.72 16.96 -12.60
CA ASN A 57 9.30 17.08 -12.90
C ASN A 57 8.51 17.45 -11.64
N GLY A 58 7.39 18.16 -11.82
CA GLY A 58 6.39 18.34 -10.79
C GLY A 58 5.54 17.07 -10.65
N TRP A 59 5.10 16.76 -9.43
CA TRP A 59 4.38 15.52 -9.18
C TRP A 59 3.50 15.55 -7.93
N VAL A 60 2.52 14.64 -7.92
CA VAL A 60 1.67 14.33 -6.77
C VAL A 60 2.00 12.93 -6.27
N TYR A 61 2.01 12.75 -4.95
CA TYR A 61 2.10 11.41 -4.35
C TYR A 61 1.30 11.30 -3.05
N PHE A 62 0.99 10.06 -2.70
CA PHE A 62 0.26 9.67 -1.50
C PHE A 62 1.13 8.84 -0.55
N GLY A 63 0.72 8.82 0.72
CA GLY A 63 1.41 8.12 1.80
C GLY A 63 0.87 8.55 3.16
N PHE A 64 1.66 8.30 4.21
CA PHE A 64 1.25 8.55 5.59
C PHE A 64 2.36 9.28 6.33
N LEU A 65 2.00 10.24 7.18
CA LEU A 65 2.96 11.07 7.92
C LEU A 65 3.88 10.27 8.85
N ASP A 66 3.34 9.19 9.43
CA ASP A 66 4.02 8.36 10.44
C ASP A 66 4.57 7.03 9.88
N TYR A 67 4.55 6.83 8.55
CA TYR A 67 5.11 5.60 7.95
C TYR A 67 6.64 5.63 7.97
N PRO A 68 7.31 4.60 8.52
CA PRO A 68 8.68 4.74 8.99
C PRO A 68 9.67 4.72 7.82
N SER A 69 10.07 5.90 7.36
CA SER A 69 11.43 6.12 6.85
C SER A 69 12.13 7.12 7.76
N GLU A 70 13.43 6.94 8.00
CA GLU A 70 14.23 7.83 8.86
C GLU A 70 14.20 9.31 8.38
N ASP A 71 13.79 9.52 7.12
CA ASP A 71 13.65 10.83 6.47
C ASP A 71 12.18 11.33 6.39
N GLY A 72 11.22 10.60 6.98
CA GLY A 72 9.79 10.98 7.04
C GLY A 72 9.05 10.99 5.71
N ARG A 73 9.57 10.30 4.68
CA ARG A 73 8.97 10.22 3.33
C ARG A 73 9.01 8.80 2.80
N PHE A 74 7.83 8.26 2.49
CA PHE A 74 7.67 7.02 1.73
C PHE A 74 6.53 7.22 0.73
N PRO A 75 6.82 7.74 -0.47
CA PRO A 75 5.84 7.81 -1.54
C PRO A 75 5.32 6.41 -1.87
N MET A 76 4.02 6.18 -1.67
CA MET A 76 3.39 4.90 -1.98
C MET A 76 3.09 4.79 -3.48
N GLY A 77 2.52 5.85 -4.04
CA GLY A 77 2.24 5.99 -5.46
C GLY A 77 1.92 7.42 -5.84
N GLY A 78 1.86 7.70 -7.13
CA GLY A 78 1.75 9.06 -7.63
C GLY A 78 1.72 9.19 -9.15
N MET A 79 1.68 10.45 -9.61
CA MET A 79 1.76 10.83 -11.01
C MET A 79 2.57 12.13 -11.16
N ASN A 80 3.38 12.25 -12.21
CA ASN A 80 4.07 13.49 -12.56
C ASN A 80 3.38 14.28 -13.68
N ASP A 81 3.80 15.54 -13.84
CA ASP A 81 3.31 16.47 -14.86
C ASP A 81 3.71 16.11 -16.29
N GLN A 82 4.59 15.11 -16.47
CA GLN A 82 4.92 14.55 -17.76
C GLN A 82 3.99 13.40 -18.17
N GLY A 83 3.15 12.91 -17.24
CA GLY A 83 2.19 11.85 -17.46
C GLY A 83 2.74 10.45 -17.20
N LEU A 84 3.68 10.29 -16.28
CA LEU A 84 4.11 8.99 -15.75
C LEU A 84 3.46 8.75 -14.39
N CYS A 85 2.85 7.58 -14.22
CA CYS A 85 2.27 7.09 -12.96
C CYS A 85 3.13 5.96 -12.38
N PHE A 86 3.13 5.83 -11.07
CA PHE A 86 3.58 4.59 -10.42
C PHE A 86 2.79 4.30 -9.16
N ASP A 87 2.80 3.02 -8.78
CA ASP A 87 2.44 2.57 -7.45
C ASP A 87 3.12 1.23 -7.13
N ILE A 88 3.10 0.82 -5.88
CA ILE A 88 3.88 -0.31 -5.37
C ILE A 88 3.03 -1.25 -4.51
N THR A 89 3.33 -2.54 -4.58
CA THR A 89 2.73 -3.54 -3.70
C THR A 89 3.81 -4.37 -3.03
N SER A 90 3.58 -4.74 -1.77
CA SER A 90 4.40 -5.73 -1.08
C SER A 90 4.12 -7.13 -1.63
N VAL A 91 5.16 -7.95 -1.78
CA VAL A 91 5.05 -9.34 -2.24
C VAL A 91 5.86 -10.27 -1.32
N PRO A 92 5.64 -11.60 -1.40
CA PRO A 92 6.52 -12.55 -0.73
C PRO A 92 8.00 -12.33 -1.08
N LYS A 93 8.83 -12.27 -0.04
CA LYS A 93 10.24 -11.92 -0.14
C LYS A 93 11.02 -12.88 -1.04
N SER A 94 11.73 -12.31 -1.99
CA SER A 94 12.64 -12.99 -2.91
C SER A 94 14.06 -12.48 -2.71
N GLN A 95 15.06 -13.34 -2.92
CA GLN A 95 16.46 -12.92 -2.88
C GLN A 95 16.86 -12.32 -4.23
N ILE A 96 17.32 -11.07 -4.24
CA ILE A 96 17.87 -10.40 -5.42
C ILE A 96 19.39 -10.26 -5.30
N ARG A 97 20.10 -10.38 -6.42
CA ARG A 97 21.56 -10.25 -6.49
C ARG A 97 21.99 -8.82 -6.17
N TYR A 98 23.09 -8.70 -5.44
CA TYR A 98 23.73 -7.43 -5.13
C TYR A 98 24.78 -7.04 -6.18
N TYR A 99 24.75 -5.77 -6.60
CA TYR A 99 25.65 -5.14 -7.55
C TYR A 99 26.34 -3.92 -6.91
N PRO A 100 27.56 -4.05 -6.36
CA PRO A 100 28.23 -2.98 -5.63
C PRO A 100 28.60 -1.76 -6.48
N ASP A 101 28.72 -1.93 -7.80
CA ASP A 101 29.10 -0.86 -8.73
C ASP A 101 27.90 0.00 -9.19
N LYS A 102 26.67 -0.35 -8.79
CA LYS A 102 25.45 0.40 -9.12
C LYS A 102 25.05 1.35 -8.00
N LEU A 103 24.22 2.35 -8.35
CA LEU A 103 23.71 3.32 -7.38
C LEU A 103 22.83 2.64 -6.33
N ARG A 104 22.91 3.09 -5.08
CA ARG A 104 22.11 2.50 -4.00
C ARG A 104 20.70 3.06 -3.97
N ILE A 105 19.74 2.17 -3.69
CA ILE A 105 18.36 2.52 -3.35
C ILE A 105 18.26 2.75 -1.85
N ILE A 106 17.65 3.86 -1.45
CA ILE A 106 17.39 4.19 -0.04
C ILE A 106 16.23 3.33 0.47
N ASN A 107 15.07 3.45 -0.16
CA ASN A 107 13.91 2.59 0.04
C ASN A 107 13.05 2.55 -1.24
N ALA A 108 12.08 1.64 -1.29
CA ALA A 108 11.23 1.42 -2.46
C ALA A 108 10.39 2.65 -2.85
N GLY A 109 9.75 3.32 -1.89
CA GLY A 109 8.93 4.51 -2.17
C GLY A 109 9.74 5.69 -2.71
N ILE A 110 10.90 5.99 -2.10
CA ILE A 110 11.81 7.04 -2.60
C ILE A 110 12.35 6.67 -3.99
N PHE A 111 12.57 5.39 -4.27
CA PHE A 111 12.99 4.95 -5.59
C PHE A 111 11.91 5.20 -6.65
N GLY A 112 10.66 4.82 -6.37
CA GLY A 112 9.52 5.14 -7.24
C GLY A 112 9.32 6.64 -7.43
N GLY A 113 9.39 7.42 -6.34
CA GLY A 113 9.33 8.88 -6.39
C GLY A 113 10.43 9.51 -7.24
N ARG A 114 11.68 9.04 -7.13
CA ARG A 114 12.78 9.52 -7.99
C ARG A 114 12.56 9.22 -9.47
N ILE A 115 11.92 8.10 -9.79
CA ILE A 115 11.54 7.82 -11.17
C ILE A 115 10.53 8.86 -11.65
N LEU A 116 9.53 9.25 -10.84
CA LEU A 116 8.64 10.35 -11.20
C LEU A 116 9.36 11.71 -11.32
N GLU A 117 10.31 12.00 -10.44
CA GLU A 117 11.08 13.24 -10.48
C GLU A 117 11.90 13.38 -11.78
N TYR A 118 12.39 12.28 -12.35
CA TYR A 118 13.40 12.33 -13.43
C TYR A 118 13.01 11.65 -14.74
N CYS A 119 11.85 10.98 -14.81
CA CYS A 119 11.40 10.27 -16.01
C CYS A 119 10.01 10.75 -16.44
N ALA A 120 9.80 10.84 -17.74
CA ALA A 120 8.53 11.19 -18.38
C ALA A 120 7.80 9.97 -18.97
N THR A 121 8.52 8.87 -19.24
CA THR A 121 8.00 7.70 -19.94
C THR A 121 8.40 6.40 -19.26
N VAL A 122 7.71 5.31 -19.60
CA VAL A 122 8.09 3.97 -19.13
C VAL A 122 9.47 3.56 -19.63
N GLU A 123 9.85 3.96 -20.85
CA GLU A 123 11.19 3.68 -21.39
C GLU A 123 12.29 4.34 -20.55
N GLU A 124 12.14 5.63 -20.24
CA GLU A 124 13.07 6.34 -19.36
C GLU A 124 13.12 5.72 -17.96
N ALA A 125 11.98 5.24 -17.44
CA ALA A 125 11.94 4.53 -16.17
C ALA A 125 12.73 3.21 -16.21
N ILE A 126 12.70 2.45 -17.31
CA ILE A 126 13.52 1.24 -17.51
C ILE A 126 15.00 1.60 -17.47
N GLU A 127 15.42 2.60 -18.25
CA GLU A 127 16.81 3.07 -18.26
C GLU A 127 17.25 3.55 -16.87
N PHE A 128 16.36 4.24 -16.15
CA PHE A 128 16.61 4.72 -14.80
C PHE A 128 16.88 3.55 -13.85
N VAL A 129 16.01 2.53 -13.86
CA VAL A 129 16.08 1.33 -13.02
C VAL A 129 17.40 0.58 -13.20
N GLU A 130 17.92 0.51 -14.43
CA GLU A 130 19.16 -0.21 -14.72
C GLU A 130 20.40 0.36 -14.02
N ARG A 131 20.40 1.66 -13.68
CA ARG A 131 21.51 2.34 -13.00
C ARG A 131 21.64 1.98 -11.52
N TYR A 132 20.60 1.41 -10.93
CA TYR A 132 20.53 1.14 -9.49
C TYR A 132 20.74 -0.34 -9.15
N ASP A 133 21.31 -0.58 -7.98
CA ASP A 133 21.33 -1.87 -7.32
C ASP A 133 19.93 -2.13 -6.74
N GLN A 134 19.33 -3.25 -7.15
CA GLN A 134 17.94 -3.58 -6.84
C GLN A 134 17.82 -4.66 -5.76
N SER A 135 18.94 -4.98 -5.09
CA SER A 135 19.01 -6.06 -4.10
C SER A 135 18.07 -5.87 -2.90
N SER A 136 17.71 -4.62 -2.60
CA SER A 136 16.75 -4.26 -1.54
C SER A 136 15.28 -4.31 -1.97
N LEU A 137 14.98 -4.56 -3.25
CA LEU A 137 13.61 -4.53 -3.78
C LEU A 137 12.90 -5.89 -3.76
N GLY A 138 13.51 -6.94 -3.23
CA GLY A 138 13.03 -8.32 -3.34
C GLY A 138 11.67 -8.62 -2.68
N GLU A 139 11.10 -7.69 -1.93
CA GLU A 139 9.78 -7.79 -1.29
C GLU A 139 8.75 -6.80 -1.86
N TYR A 140 9.08 -6.14 -2.98
CA TYR A 140 8.21 -5.19 -3.66
C TYR A 140 8.03 -5.55 -5.12
N GLN A 141 6.88 -5.17 -5.67
CA GLN A 141 6.72 -5.00 -7.12
C GLN A 141 6.07 -3.66 -7.41
N PHE A 142 6.45 -3.08 -8.54
CA PHE A 142 6.04 -1.75 -8.96
C PHE A 142 5.22 -1.89 -10.24
N LEU A 143 4.18 -1.08 -10.41
CA LEU A 143 3.53 -0.86 -11.69
C LEU A 143 3.75 0.57 -12.11
N PHE A 144 4.22 0.77 -13.33
CA PHE A 144 4.34 2.08 -13.98
C PHE A 144 3.46 2.11 -15.21
N ALA A 145 2.91 3.28 -15.55
CA ALA A 145 2.27 3.51 -16.83
C ALA A 145 2.45 4.96 -17.26
N ASP A 146 2.56 5.22 -18.55
CA ASP A 146 2.68 6.57 -19.09
C ASP A 146 1.49 6.99 -19.94
N LYS A 147 1.43 8.29 -20.27
CA LYS A 147 0.35 8.91 -21.05
C LYS A 147 0.22 8.42 -22.49
N ILE A 148 1.17 7.63 -23.00
CA ILE A 148 1.03 6.99 -24.33
C ILE A 148 0.48 5.55 -24.22
N GLY A 149 0.15 5.12 -23.00
CA GLY A 149 -0.48 3.84 -22.72
C GLY A 149 0.49 2.67 -22.62
N ASP A 150 1.79 2.95 -22.53
CA ASP A 150 2.81 1.96 -22.18
C ASP A 150 2.74 1.70 -20.67
N SER A 151 3.11 0.49 -20.27
CA SER A 151 3.12 0.10 -18.86
C SER A 151 4.10 -1.04 -18.62
N MET A 152 4.70 -1.04 -17.43
CA MET A 152 5.58 -2.10 -16.98
C MET A 152 5.32 -2.51 -15.53
N ILE A 153 5.52 -3.79 -15.25
CA ILE A 153 5.75 -4.30 -13.90
C ILE A 153 7.26 -4.48 -13.70
N LEU A 154 7.80 -3.93 -12.62
CA LEU A 154 9.12 -4.30 -12.09
C LEU A 154 8.93 -5.22 -10.88
N CYS A 155 9.35 -6.47 -10.97
CA CYS A 155 9.12 -7.47 -9.91
C CYS A 155 10.29 -8.45 -9.74
N PRO A 156 10.38 -9.17 -8.60
CA PRO A 156 11.42 -10.17 -8.39
C PRO A 156 11.27 -11.39 -9.31
N GLY A 157 12.31 -11.70 -10.09
CA GLY A 157 12.38 -12.89 -10.93
C GLY A 157 12.83 -14.15 -10.18
N THR A 158 12.61 -15.31 -10.80
CA THR A 158 13.03 -16.62 -10.26
C THR A 158 14.54 -16.86 -10.32
N ASP A 159 15.28 -16.02 -11.05
CA ASP A 159 16.72 -16.10 -11.28
C ASP A 159 17.55 -15.13 -10.42
N LYS A 160 16.93 -14.59 -9.36
CA LYS A 160 17.53 -13.61 -8.43
C LYS A 160 17.81 -12.24 -9.06
N GLU A 161 17.19 -11.94 -10.19
CA GLU A 161 17.21 -10.61 -10.79
C GLU A 161 15.82 -10.02 -10.71
N MET A 162 15.70 -8.70 -10.59
CA MET A 162 14.42 -8.04 -10.87
C MET A 162 14.14 -8.12 -12.38
N LYS A 163 12.87 -8.16 -12.74
CA LYS A 163 12.40 -8.31 -14.12
C LYS A 163 11.39 -7.23 -14.46
N VAL A 164 11.52 -6.73 -15.67
CA VAL A 164 10.56 -5.86 -16.32
C VAL A 164 9.60 -6.72 -17.14
N ILE A 165 8.30 -6.56 -16.92
CA ILE A 165 7.24 -7.19 -17.71
C ILE A 165 6.43 -6.06 -18.35
N ARG A 166 6.49 -5.96 -19.68
CA ARG A 166 5.67 -5.00 -20.43
C ARG A 166 4.21 -5.43 -20.44
N LYS A 167 3.30 -4.45 -20.43
CA LYS A 167 1.87 -4.70 -20.62
C LYS A 167 1.60 -5.32 -21.98
N GLU A 168 0.80 -6.38 -21.99
CA GLU A 168 0.24 -6.97 -23.20
C GLU A 168 -1.26 -6.67 -23.24
N GLY A 169 -1.76 -6.25 -24.40
CA GLY A 169 -3.17 -5.87 -24.56
C GLY A 169 -3.52 -4.57 -23.84
N VAL A 170 -4.74 -4.52 -23.30
CA VAL A 170 -5.37 -3.28 -22.83
C VAL A 170 -5.10 -2.97 -21.36
N HIS A 171 -4.62 -3.93 -20.54
CA HIS A 171 -4.48 -3.73 -19.10
C HIS A 171 -3.32 -4.53 -18.47
N GLN A 172 -2.84 -4.06 -17.32
CA GLN A 172 -1.86 -4.74 -16.47
C GLN A 172 -2.25 -4.54 -15.00
N VAL A 173 -2.10 -5.57 -14.17
CA VAL A 173 -2.56 -5.57 -12.77
C VAL A 173 -1.48 -6.17 -11.87
N ILE A 174 -1.31 -5.60 -10.68
CA ILE A 174 -0.54 -6.17 -9.57
C ILE A 174 -1.36 -6.15 -8.28
N THR A 175 -1.15 -7.16 -7.44
CA THR A 175 -1.63 -7.23 -6.05
C THR A 175 -0.51 -7.78 -5.17
N ASN A 176 -0.77 -8.37 -4.00
CA ASN A 176 0.30 -8.76 -3.06
C ASN A 176 0.87 -10.17 -3.29
N PHE A 177 0.90 -10.63 -4.54
CA PHE A 177 1.65 -11.83 -4.94
C PHE A 177 2.65 -11.48 -6.03
N ASN A 178 3.75 -12.23 -6.09
CA ASN A 178 4.75 -12.05 -7.14
C ASN A 178 4.22 -12.61 -8.47
N VAL A 179 4.04 -11.75 -9.47
CA VAL A 179 3.49 -12.14 -10.79
C VAL A 179 4.34 -13.15 -11.57
N LEU A 180 5.65 -13.23 -11.32
CA LEU A 180 6.54 -14.23 -11.93
C LEU A 180 6.71 -15.49 -11.08
N ASN A 181 6.32 -15.44 -9.80
CA ASN A 181 6.43 -16.57 -8.89
C ASN A 181 5.26 -16.62 -7.90
N PRO A 182 4.02 -16.88 -8.38
CA PRO A 182 2.82 -16.86 -7.56
C PRO A 182 2.82 -17.92 -6.45
N ASN A 183 3.63 -18.97 -6.59
CA ASN A 183 3.76 -20.04 -5.61
C ASN A 183 4.40 -19.59 -4.29
N LEU A 184 4.98 -18.38 -4.23
CA LEU A 184 5.54 -17.83 -2.99
C LEU A 184 4.48 -17.39 -1.98
N GLY A 185 3.21 -17.29 -2.38
CA GLY A 185 2.10 -16.89 -1.52
C GLY A 185 1.32 -15.70 -2.06
N GLY A 186 0.14 -15.45 -1.49
CA GLY A 186 -0.79 -14.40 -1.93
C GLY A 186 -1.61 -14.72 -3.18
N TYR A 187 -1.34 -15.86 -3.83
CA TYR A 187 -2.09 -16.38 -4.97
C TYR A 187 -2.78 -17.72 -4.60
N PRO A 188 -4.02 -18.00 -5.07
CA PRO A 188 -4.88 -17.15 -5.89
C PRO A 188 -5.34 -15.90 -5.15
N CYS A 189 -5.47 -14.79 -5.89
CA CYS A 189 -5.92 -13.50 -5.36
C CYS A 189 -7.25 -13.12 -6.02
N TRP A 190 -8.30 -12.99 -5.21
CA TRP A 190 -9.62 -12.62 -5.71
C TRP A 190 -9.66 -11.18 -6.23
N ARG A 191 -8.96 -10.24 -5.59
CA ARG A 191 -8.83 -8.83 -6.02
C ARG A 191 -8.23 -8.72 -7.42
N TYR A 192 -7.13 -9.45 -7.64
CA TYR A 192 -6.49 -9.56 -8.95
C TYR A 192 -7.45 -10.11 -9.99
N SER A 193 -8.19 -11.18 -9.64
CA SER A 193 -9.12 -11.84 -10.55
C SER A 193 -10.31 -10.95 -10.89
N ALA A 194 -10.84 -10.20 -9.92
CA ALA A 194 -11.92 -9.23 -10.12
C ALA A 194 -11.45 -8.08 -11.04
N ALA A 195 -10.33 -7.44 -10.70
CA ALA A 195 -9.81 -6.32 -11.48
C ALA A 195 -9.43 -6.73 -12.91
N SER A 196 -8.64 -7.80 -13.07
CA SER A 196 -8.25 -8.29 -14.40
C SER A 196 -9.45 -8.77 -15.20
N GLY A 197 -10.41 -9.44 -14.56
CA GLY A 197 -11.64 -9.93 -15.21
C GLY A 197 -12.52 -8.79 -15.73
N MET A 198 -12.63 -7.68 -15.00
CA MET A 198 -13.33 -6.48 -15.47
C MET A 198 -12.53 -5.80 -16.59
N LEU A 199 -11.29 -5.42 -16.35
CA LEU A 199 -10.46 -4.68 -17.31
C LEU A 199 -10.31 -5.41 -18.66
N SER A 200 -10.29 -6.75 -18.66
CA SER A 200 -10.25 -7.55 -19.91
C SER A 200 -11.47 -7.37 -20.82
N LYS A 201 -12.57 -6.80 -20.32
CA LYS A 201 -13.81 -6.56 -21.07
C LYS A 201 -13.76 -5.28 -21.90
N ILE A 202 -12.77 -4.42 -21.71
CA ILE A 202 -12.56 -3.22 -22.53
C ILE A 202 -12.29 -3.66 -23.98
N LYS A 203 -13.06 -3.11 -24.93
CA LYS A 203 -12.98 -3.35 -26.37
C LYS A 203 -12.99 -2.07 -27.21
N SER A 204 -13.24 -0.93 -26.59
CA SER A 204 -13.26 0.38 -27.23
C SER A 204 -12.79 1.46 -26.25
N GLU A 205 -12.52 2.65 -26.77
CA GLU A 205 -12.15 3.80 -25.94
C GLU A 205 -13.31 4.24 -25.04
N ASP A 206 -14.54 4.12 -25.54
CA ASP A 206 -15.76 4.43 -24.79
C ASP A 206 -16.00 3.47 -23.60
N ASP A 207 -15.36 2.29 -23.61
CA ASP A 207 -15.44 1.33 -22.49
C ASP A 207 -14.52 1.71 -21.33
N LEU A 208 -13.47 2.51 -21.57
CA LEU A 208 -12.49 2.90 -20.56
C LEU A 208 -12.82 4.30 -20.03
N THR A 209 -13.67 4.35 -19.01
CA THR A 209 -14.07 5.59 -18.35
C THR A 209 -13.62 5.62 -16.89
N VAL A 210 -13.56 6.81 -16.30
CA VAL A 210 -13.32 6.97 -14.85
C VAL A 210 -14.36 6.18 -14.05
N GLU A 211 -15.65 6.25 -14.42
CA GLU A 211 -16.73 5.50 -13.76
C GLU A 211 -16.53 3.98 -13.83
N TYR A 212 -16.07 3.47 -14.99
CA TYR A 212 -15.75 2.06 -15.14
C TYR A 212 -14.58 1.66 -14.25
N VAL A 213 -13.52 2.48 -14.20
CA VAL A 213 -12.38 2.27 -13.32
C VAL A 213 -12.77 2.36 -11.83
N THR A 214 -13.65 3.27 -11.44
CA THR A 214 -14.22 3.32 -10.08
C THR A 214 -14.95 2.02 -9.75
N SER A 215 -15.67 1.44 -10.72
CA SER A 215 -16.32 0.14 -10.55
C SER A 215 -15.31 -1.01 -10.37
N VAL A 216 -14.15 -0.92 -11.01
CA VAL A 216 -13.03 -1.85 -10.79
C VAL A 216 -12.49 -1.72 -9.38
N LEU A 217 -12.25 -0.49 -8.90
CA LEU A 217 -11.82 -0.22 -7.52
C LEU A 217 -12.82 -0.77 -6.49
N LYS A 218 -14.13 -0.52 -6.70
CA LYS A 218 -15.25 -1.09 -5.92
C LYS A 218 -15.29 -2.62 -5.93
N ALA A 219 -14.83 -3.26 -7.00
CA ALA A 219 -14.81 -4.72 -7.09
C ALA A 219 -13.56 -5.36 -6.46
N SER A 220 -12.56 -4.55 -6.06
CA SER A 220 -11.27 -5.04 -5.53
C SER A 220 -10.82 -4.37 -4.24
N TYR A 221 -11.65 -3.57 -3.58
CA TYR A 221 -11.31 -2.94 -2.30
C TYR A 221 -11.39 -3.95 -1.15
N THR A 222 -10.83 -3.58 0.00
CA THR A 222 -10.97 -4.34 1.23
C THR A 222 -11.44 -3.42 2.35
N ARG A 223 -11.87 -4.00 3.48
CA ARG A 223 -12.15 -3.21 4.69
C ARG A 223 -10.97 -2.36 5.18
N HIS A 224 -9.75 -2.67 4.71
CA HIS A 224 -8.52 -1.94 5.04
C HIS A 224 -8.14 -0.89 4.00
N THR A 225 -8.94 -0.70 2.93
CA THR A 225 -8.70 0.33 1.93
C THR A 225 -8.81 1.69 2.59
N THR A 226 -7.66 2.36 2.75
CA THR A 226 -7.55 3.71 3.30
C THR A 226 -7.98 4.74 2.27
N TYR A 227 -7.45 4.64 1.07
CA TYR A 227 -7.80 5.52 -0.03
C TYR A 227 -7.74 4.75 -1.34
N SER A 228 -8.44 5.28 -2.34
CA SER A 228 -8.31 4.82 -3.71
C SER A 228 -8.03 5.99 -4.62
N THR A 229 -7.17 5.79 -5.60
CA THR A 229 -6.84 6.81 -6.60
C THR A 229 -7.11 6.32 -8.01
N ILE A 230 -7.48 7.26 -8.89
CA ILE A 230 -7.41 7.10 -10.34
C ILE A 230 -6.58 8.25 -10.87
N TYR A 231 -5.53 7.96 -11.63
CA TYR A 231 -4.78 8.95 -12.38
C TYR A 231 -5.16 8.88 -13.85
N ASP A 232 -5.44 10.05 -14.42
CA ASP A 232 -5.52 10.30 -15.85
C ASP A 232 -4.24 11.04 -16.28
N PRO A 233 -3.19 10.32 -16.71
CA PRO A 233 -1.92 10.92 -17.10
C PRO A 233 -1.98 11.70 -18.42
N VAL A 234 -3.05 11.57 -19.20
CA VAL A 234 -3.24 12.33 -20.44
C VAL A 234 -3.69 13.74 -20.11
N ASN A 235 -4.66 13.86 -19.20
CA ASN A 235 -5.27 15.13 -18.83
C ASN A 235 -4.69 15.74 -17.54
N GLY A 236 -3.79 15.03 -16.86
CA GLY A 236 -3.16 15.51 -15.62
C GLY A 236 -4.15 15.60 -14.46
N ILE A 237 -5.08 14.64 -14.36
CA ILE A 237 -6.12 14.62 -13.32
C ILE A 237 -5.86 13.47 -12.34
N ALA A 238 -6.04 13.74 -11.05
CA ALA A 238 -6.08 12.72 -10.01
C ALA A 238 -7.46 12.73 -9.34
N TYR A 239 -8.13 11.58 -9.35
CA TYR A 239 -9.37 11.33 -8.62
C TYR A 239 -9.02 10.58 -7.34
N LEU A 240 -9.54 11.06 -6.21
CA LEU A 240 -9.29 10.50 -4.89
C LEU A 240 -10.61 10.13 -4.22
N TYR A 241 -10.63 8.94 -3.64
CA TYR A 241 -11.69 8.40 -2.79
C TYR A 241 -11.08 8.06 -1.43
N ASN A 242 -11.86 8.20 -0.35
CA ASN A 242 -11.40 8.01 1.02
C ASN A 242 -12.17 6.88 1.70
N ASN A 243 -11.48 6.04 2.48
CA ASN A 243 -12.04 4.94 3.27
C ASN A 243 -13.08 4.11 2.50
N HIS A 244 -12.78 3.64 1.28
CA HIS A 244 -13.71 2.88 0.42
C HIS A 244 -15.09 3.52 0.17
N ASN A 245 -15.28 4.80 0.52
CA ASN A 245 -16.40 5.61 0.07
C ASN A 245 -16.11 6.09 -1.36
N PHE A 246 -16.82 5.48 -2.30
CA PHE A 246 -16.70 5.77 -3.72
C PHE A 246 -17.83 6.65 -4.26
N ASP A 247 -18.68 7.16 -3.38
CA ASP A 247 -19.78 8.06 -3.74
C ASP A 247 -19.34 9.53 -3.67
N GLU A 248 -18.33 9.82 -2.84
CA GLU A 248 -17.66 11.12 -2.75
C GLU A 248 -16.29 11.08 -3.42
N VAL A 249 -16.00 12.04 -4.30
CA VAL A 249 -14.72 12.12 -5.01
C VAL A 249 -14.09 13.50 -4.86
N CYS A 250 -12.83 13.53 -4.45
CA CYS A 250 -12.00 14.72 -4.53
C CYS A 250 -11.20 14.67 -5.83
N ILE A 251 -11.24 15.75 -6.62
CA ILE A 251 -10.58 15.82 -7.93
C ILE A 251 -9.50 16.90 -7.89
N PHE A 252 -8.29 16.52 -8.26
CA PHE A 252 -7.16 17.42 -8.41
C PHE A 252 -6.80 17.59 -9.88
N ASN A 253 -6.69 18.84 -10.34
CA ASN A 253 -5.97 19.16 -11.57
C ASN A 253 -4.50 19.40 -11.22
N LEU A 254 -3.61 18.55 -11.73
CA LEU A 254 -2.21 18.57 -11.34
C LEU A 254 -1.53 19.90 -11.71
N GLU A 255 -1.80 20.46 -12.89
CA GLU A 255 -1.23 21.76 -13.29
C GLU A 255 -1.65 22.88 -12.33
N GLU A 256 -2.92 22.90 -11.92
CA GLU A 256 -3.44 23.90 -10.98
C GLU A 256 -2.86 23.73 -9.57
N GLU A 257 -2.72 22.50 -9.09
CA GLU A 257 -2.12 22.21 -7.78
C GLU A 257 -0.64 22.59 -7.76
N LEU A 258 0.14 22.21 -8.78
CA LEU A 258 1.58 22.51 -8.84
C LEU A 258 1.86 24.02 -8.87
N LYS A 259 0.97 24.84 -9.47
CA LYS A 259 1.06 26.31 -9.45
C LYS A 259 0.95 26.92 -8.04
N LYS A 260 0.38 26.20 -7.07
CA LYS A 260 0.30 26.64 -5.67
C LYS A 260 1.63 26.48 -4.93
N GLY A 261 2.65 25.90 -5.57
CA GLY A 261 3.92 25.56 -4.95
C GLY A 261 3.82 24.29 -4.11
N TYR A 262 4.87 24.01 -3.34
CA TYR A 262 4.88 22.83 -2.46
C TYR A 262 3.79 22.95 -1.40
N HIS A 263 2.89 21.97 -1.34
CA HIS A 263 1.84 21.92 -0.33
C HIS A 263 1.31 20.49 -0.15
N THR A 264 0.45 20.32 0.87
CA THR A 264 -0.10 19.02 1.26
C THR A 264 -1.55 19.14 1.68
N TYR A 265 -2.32 18.07 1.52
CA TYR A 265 -3.62 17.93 2.15
C TYR A 265 -3.66 16.69 3.04
N TYR A 266 -4.25 16.84 4.22
CA TYR A 266 -4.66 15.69 5.03
C TYR A 266 -5.91 15.08 4.41
N VAL A 267 -5.81 13.85 3.90
CA VAL A 267 -6.83 13.25 3.03
C VAL A 267 -8.22 13.26 3.68
N PRO A 268 -8.40 12.84 4.95
CA PRO A 268 -9.73 12.85 5.57
C PRO A 268 -10.39 14.24 5.64
N SER A 269 -9.62 15.33 5.68
CA SER A 269 -10.18 16.69 5.71
C SER A 269 -10.75 17.17 4.36
N LEU A 270 -10.54 16.40 3.29
CA LEU A 270 -11.06 16.70 1.95
C LEU A 270 -12.46 16.16 1.72
N PHE A 271 -12.97 15.33 2.64
CA PHE A 271 -14.24 14.64 2.52
C PHE A 271 -15.17 15.08 3.65
N PRO A 272 -16.50 14.95 3.48
CA PRO A 272 -17.44 15.06 4.59
C PRO A 272 -17.03 14.12 5.73
N GLU A 273 -17.28 14.52 6.98
CA GLU A 273 -17.05 13.63 8.12
C GLU A 273 -17.92 12.37 7.97
N ASP A 274 -17.29 11.20 8.04
CA ASP A 274 -18.01 9.92 8.08
C ASP A 274 -18.92 9.91 9.32
N GLU A 275 -20.21 9.63 9.18
CA GLU A 275 -20.98 9.17 10.35
C GLU A 275 -20.35 7.85 10.83
N PRO A 276 -20.22 7.61 12.15
CA PRO A 276 -19.60 6.40 12.64
C PRO A 276 -20.41 5.18 12.15
N GLU A 277 -19.86 4.46 11.17
CA GLU A 277 -20.40 3.16 10.78
C GLU A 277 -20.18 2.19 11.94
N ASP A 278 -21.28 1.65 12.46
CA ASP A 278 -21.27 0.54 13.39
C ASP A 278 -20.58 -0.65 12.71
N LEU A 279 -19.34 -0.93 13.13
CA LEU A 279 -18.53 -2.06 12.68
C LEU A 279 -19.08 -3.38 13.25
N GLU A 280 -20.31 -3.75 12.91
CA GLU A 280 -20.83 -5.10 13.10
C GLU A 280 -21.21 -5.73 11.74
N SER A 281 -20.42 -6.75 11.37
CA SER A 281 -20.73 -7.78 10.35
C SER A 281 -20.81 -7.35 8.88
N SER A 282 -19.64 -7.11 8.25
CA SER A 282 -19.48 -7.49 6.84
C SER A 282 -18.74 -8.83 6.78
N GLU A 283 -19.52 -9.90 6.72
CA GLU A 283 -19.01 -11.25 6.41
C GLU A 283 -18.39 -11.24 5.00
N GLU A 284 -17.22 -11.89 4.86
CA GLU A 284 -16.68 -12.25 3.55
C GLU A 284 -17.77 -13.03 2.77
N PRO A 285 -17.95 -12.82 1.46
CA PRO A 285 -18.98 -13.55 0.73
C PRO A 285 -18.65 -15.05 0.73
N GLU A 286 -19.41 -15.82 1.52
CA GLU A 286 -19.28 -17.27 1.63
C GLU A 286 -19.49 -17.94 0.27
N LYS A 287 -18.59 -18.87 -0.05
CA LYS A 287 -18.72 -19.80 -1.17
C LYS A 287 -19.96 -20.67 -0.97
N SER A 288 -20.91 -20.60 -1.90
CA SER A 288 -22.02 -21.54 -1.97
C SER A 288 -21.53 -22.95 -2.33
N GLN A 289 -21.62 -23.87 -1.37
CA GLN A 289 -21.76 -25.29 -1.64
C GLN A 289 -23.15 -25.71 -1.17
N GLU A 290 -24.04 -25.99 -2.13
CA GLU A 290 -25.32 -26.64 -1.89
C GLU A 290 -25.09 -28.12 -1.53
N GLU A 291 -25.41 -28.52 -0.31
CA GLU A 291 -25.95 -29.86 -0.04
C GLU A 291 -27.13 -29.75 0.93
N LYS A 292 -28.28 -30.25 0.49
CA LYS A 292 -29.52 -30.39 1.25
C LYS A 292 -29.40 -31.54 2.25
N GLU A 293 -29.97 -31.37 3.45
CA GLU A 293 -30.96 -32.31 4.01
C GLU A 293 -31.67 -31.76 5.28
N THR A 294 -32.98 -31.53 5.11
CA THR A 294 -34.16 -31.77 5.97
C THR A 294 -34.16 -31.68 7.52
N GLN A 295 -35.06 -30.79 7.98
CA GLN A 295 -36.09 -30.92 9.05
C GLN A 295 -35.74 -31.44 10.46
N GLU A 296 -36.03 -30.64 11.50
CA GLU A 296 -37.29 -30.71 12.26
C GLU A 296 -37.44 -29.54 13.25
N SER A 297 -38.69 -29.33 13.66
CA SER A 297 -39.33 -28.26 14.44
C SER A 297 -38.98 -28.21 15.93
N ASP A 298 -39.04 -27.03 16.56
CA ASP A 298 -40.06 -26.79 17.59
C ASP A 298 -40.24 -25.30 17.96
N GLU A 299 -41.49 -24.96 18.28
CA GLU A 299 -41.98 -23.64 18.72
C GLU A 299 -41.60 -23.35 20.19
N SER A 300 -41.41 -22.08 20.55
CA SER A 300 -42.32 -21.35 21.48
C SER A 300 -41.74 -20.07 22.12
N LEU A 301 -42.56 -19.02 21.98
CA LEU A 301 -42.98 -18.02 22.99
C LEU A 301 -42.03 -16.92 23.54
N VAL A 302 -42.30 -15.70 23.05
CA VAL A 302 -42.76 -14.47 23.77
C VAL A 302 -41.97 -13.97 24.99
N GLY A 303 -41.48 -12.72 24.87
CA GLY A 303 -41.36 -11.80 26.01
C GLY A 303 -40.31 -10.68 25.84
N THR A 304 -40.75 -9.46 25.53
CA THR A 304 -40.08 -8.18 25.83
C THR A 304 -41.14 -7.22 26.37
N PRO A 305 -40.81 -6.03 26.95
CA PRO A 305 -39.51 -5.52 27.38
C PRO A 305 -39.53 -5.00 28.84
N GLU A 306 -38.37 -4.75 29.44
CA GLU A 306 -38.27 -3.75 30.50
C GLU A 306 -36.93 -3.01 30.44
N SER A 307 -37.05 -1.69 30.47
CA SER A 307 -36.04 -0.65 30.31
C SER A 307 -35.44 -0.28 31.67
N GLU A 308 -34.12 -0.30 31.79
CA GLU A 308 -33.41 0.41 32.86
C GLU A 308 -32.22 1.18 32.27
N GLU A 309 -32.30 2.51 32.35
CA GLU A 309 -31.17 3.43 32.19
C GLU A 309 -30.21 3.27 33.38
N PRO A 310 -28.89 3.49 33.20
CA PRO A 310 -28.07 3.95 34.31
C PRO A 310 -27.44 5.32 34.06
N GLU A 311 -27.53 6.08 35.14
CA GLU A 311 -26.97 7.38 35.49
C GLU A 311 -25.60 7.73 34.89
N MET A 312 -25.55 8.95 34.35
CA MET A 312 -24.36 9.69 33.94
C MET A 312 -23.58 10.15 35.18
N THR A 313 -22.39 9.57 35.42
CA THR A 313 -21.45 10.06 36.43
C THR A 313 -20.25 10.73 35.76
N PHE A 314 -20.08 12.03 36.02
CA PHE A 314 -18.93 12.82 35.59
C PHE A 314 -17.72 12.51 36.48
N THR A 315 -16.63 12.02 35.90
CA THR A 315 -15.29 12.01 36.50
C THR A 315 -14.42 13.12 35.92
N PRO A 316 -13.63 13.84 36.74
CA PRO A 316 -12.81 14.95 36.27
C PRO A 316 -11.56 14.47 35.54
N ILE A 317 -11.17 15.27 34.53
CA ILE A 317 -10.00 15.10 33.65
C ILE A 317 -8.70 15.12 34.49
N SER A 318 -7.88 14.08 34.37
CA SER A 318 -6.50 14.06 34.86
C SER A 318 -5.51 14.46 33.75
N GLU A 319 -4.53 15.29 34.09
CA GLU A 319 -3.43 15.72 33.22
C GLU A 319 -2.57 14.54 32.73
N PRO A 320 -1.90 14.65 31.56
CA PRO A 320 -1.18 13.53 30.96
C PRO A 320 0.09 13.20 31.75
N GLY A 321 0.06 12.08 32.47
CA GLY A 321 1.25 11.44 33.03
C GLY A 321 2.04 10.74 31.93
N ILE A 322 3.34 10.99 31.84
CA ILE A 322 4.26 10.25 30.97
C ILE A 322 4.30 8.79 31.46
N SER A 323 3.60 7.91 30.76
CA SER A 323 3.65 6.46 30.97
C SER A 323 4.88 5.88 30.30
N LEU A 324 5.94 5.63 31.08
CA LEU A 324 7.09 4.85 30.63
C LEU A 324 6.69 3.37 30.58
N THR A 325 6.50 2.85 29.37
CA THR A 325 6.23 1.41 29.18
C THR A 325 7.45 0.58 29.59
N SER A 326 7.23 -0.68 29.95
CA SER A 326 8.32 -1.62 30.29
C SER A 326 9.33 -1.81 29.15
N SER A 327 8.90 -1.58 27.90
CA SER A 327 9.75 -1.57 26.72
C SER A 327 10.70 -0.37 26.69
N ASN A 328 10.22 0.83 27.06
CA ASN A 328 11.03 2.05 27.14
C ASN A 328 12.10 1.94 28.24
N ILE A 329 11.78 1.31 29.37
CA ILE A 329 12.75 1.07 30.46
C ILE A 329 13.85 0.08 30.01
N ARG A 330 13.49 -0.98 29.28
CA ARG A 330 14.46 -1.95 28.73
C ARG A 330 15.39 -1.31 27.70
N ALA A 331 14.85 -0.47 26.82
CA ALA A 331 15.64 0.27 25.84
C ALA A 331 16.64 1.21 26.54
N LEU A 332 16.19 1.97 27.54
CA LEU A 332 17.04 2.90 28.30
C LEU A 332 18.18 2.17 29.03
N LEU A 333 17.87 1.04 29.67
CA LEU A 333 18.86 0.20 30.38
C LEU A 333 19.88 -0.40 29.41
N THR A 334 19.44 -0.83 28.23
CA THR A 334 20.34 -1.41 27.22
C THR A 334 21.31 -0.37 26.68
N THR A 335 20.83 0.85 26.38
CA THR A 335 21.68 1.97 25.95
C THR A 335 22.68 2.39 27.03
N ALA A 336 22.25 2.43 28.30
CA ALA A 336 23.13 2.75 29.42
C ALA A 336 24.26 1.70 29.57
N ILE A 337 23.95 0.41 29.42
CA ILE A 337 24.94 -0.68 29.50
C ILE A 337 25.93 -0.60 28.33
N ILE A 338 25.47 -0.40 27.10
CA ILE A 338 26.35 -0.29 25.92
C ILE A 338 27.31 0.91 26.09
N THR A 339 26.79 2.04 26.55
CA THR A 339 27.60 3.25 26.77
C THR A 339 28.64 3.01 27.88
N PHE A 340 28.26 2.34 28.96
CA PHE A 340 29.17 2.00 30.06
C PHE A 340 30.29 1.04 29.62
N VAL A 341 29.95 0.02 28.82
CA VAL A 341 30.94 -0.93 28.26
C VAL A 341 31.90 -0.22 27.30
N ALA A 342 31.39 0.69 26.45
CA ALA A 342 32.22 1.47 25.53
C ALA A 342 33.20 2.39 26.28
N VAL A 343 32.75 3.04 27.36
CA VAL A 343 33.61 3.88 28.21
C VAL A 343 34.69 3.05 28.90
N ILE A 344 34.35 1.88 29.44
CA ILE A 344 35.35 0.97 30.05
C ILE A 344 36.38 0.51 29.01
N ALA A 345 35.95 0.14 27.80
CA ALA A 345 36.85 -0.29 26.73
C ALA A 345 37.83 0.83 26.32
N ILE A 346 37.37 2.08 26.28
CA ILE A 346 38.22 3.26 25.99
C ILE A 346 39.23 3.49 27.11
N ILE A 347 38.83 3.36 28.38
CA ILE A 347 39.73 3.51 29.54
C ILE A 347 40.79 2.41 29.52
N LEU A 348 40.40 1.15 29.32
CA LEU A 348 41.33 0.01 29.27
C LEU A 348 42.31 0.09 28.10
N LYS A 349 41.90 0.63 26.95
CA LYS A 349 42.78 0.87 25.79
C LYS A 349 43.80 1.99 26.04
N LYS A 350 43.48 2.95 26.91
CA LYS A 350 44.38 4.05 27.29
C LYS A 350 45.42 3.62 28.33
N GLU A 351 45.11 2.63 29.16
CA GLU A 351 46.02 2.08 30.18
C GLU A 351 46.98 1.00 29.66
N ASN A 352 46.76 0.48 28.44
CA ASN A 352 47.64 -0.52 27.82
C ASN A 352 47.93 -0.17 26.33
N PRO A 353 48.80 0.82 26.06
CA PRO A 353 49.22 1.15 24.71
C PRO A 353 50.25 0.10 24.23
N GLY A 354 49.74 -1.03 23.75
CA GLY A 354 50.51 -1.97 22.95
C GLY A 354 50.87 -1.38 21.59
#